data_AF-A0ABD6EEY6-F1
#
_entry.id   AF-A0ABD6EEY6-F1
#
_cell.length_a   1.000
_cell.length_b   1.000
_cell.length_c   1.000
_cell.angle_alpha   90.00
_cell.angle_beta   90.00
_cell.angle_gamma   90.00
#
_symmetry.space_group_name_H-M   'P 1'
#
loop_
_entity.id
_entity.type
_entity.pdbx_description
1 polymer ?
#
loop_
_entity_poly.entity_id
_entity_poly.type
_entity_poly.pdbx_seq_one_letter_code
_entity_poly.pdbx_strand_id
1 'polypeptide(L)'
;MINTATRVSLARLVALILNALYGVEKYYETHHKSLNVDGFFGLRIIEGQLDMLYKDLHSVGIDQKVLEEIRNLSAKACSIAELSVPYLQEKQPKYFFKFQSLLSRPYTFKWRQLQTDRRYIWNNDELLPTNPVNTLYVSEEDQSDRCFAELLSKKLPDGHLRAVCNISDLCMEKMVHTRGLSGYRLTHQVLFASISLLV
;
A
#
# COMPACT_ATOMS: atom_id res chain seq x y z
N MET A 1 -27.76 -15.25 -10.07
CA MET A 1 -27.20 -16.59 -9.78
C MET A 1 -25.81 -16.69 -10.40
N ILE A 2 -24.76 -16.87 -9.60
CA ILE A 2 -23.40 -17.10 -10.10
C ILE A 2 -23.29 -18.57 -10.54
N ASN A 3 -22.98 -18.83 -11.81
CA ASN A 3 -22.82 -20.19 -12.36
C ASN A 3 -21.62 -20.91 -11.71
N THR A 4 -21.66 -22.24 -11.66
CA THR A 4 -20.64 -23.12 -11.07
C THR A 4 -19.24 -22.86 -11.65
N ALA A 5 -19.12 -22.64 -12.96
CA ALA A 5 -17.86 -22.28 -13.61
C ALA A 5 -17.24 -20.98 -13.04
N THR A 6 -18.07 -19.96 -12.81
CA THR A 6 -17.64 -18.68 -12.22
C THR A 6 -17.22 -18.86 -10.76
N ARG A 7 -17.92 -19.71 -9.99
CA ARG A 7 -17.52 -20.03 -8.60
C ARG A 7 -16.15 -20.72 -8.52
N VAL A 8 -15.89 -21.68 -9.41
CA VAL A 8 -14.59 -22.36 -9.50
C VAL A 8 -13.48 -21.39 -9.87
N SER A 9 -13.74 -20.45 -10.80
CA SER A 9 -12.76 -19.44 -11.18
C SER A 9 -12.40 -18.48 -10.03
N LEU A 10 -13.40 -18.08 -9.23
CA LEU A 10 -13.21 -17.21 -8.07
C LEU A 10 -12.44 -17.92 -6.95
N ALA A 11 -12.78 -19.17 -6.65
CA ALA A 11 -12.06 -19.97 -5.66
C ALA A 11 -10.58 -20.14 -6.04
N ARG A 12 -10.31 -20.39 -7.33
CA ARG A 12 -8.94 -20.47 -7.85
C ARG A 12 -8.21 -19.13 -7.73
N LEU A 13 -8.86 -18.02 -8.02
CA LEU A 13 -8.27 -16.70 -7.87
C LEU A 13 -7.92 -16.40 -6.41
N VAL A 14 -8.81 -16.70 -5.46
CA VAL A 14 -8.54 -16.54 -4.03
C VAL A 14 -7.33 -17.38 -3.61
N ALA A 15 -7.27 -18.66 -4.01
CA ALA A 15 -6.15 -19.52 -3.70
C ALA A 15 -4.82 -18.99 -4.27
N LEU A 16 -4.83 -18.46 -5.51
CA LEU A 16 -3.65 -17.84 -6.12
C LEU A 16 -3.19 -16.60 -5.35
N ILE A 17 -4.12 -15.74 -4.91
CA ILE A 17 -3.81 -14.54 -4.14
C ILE A 17 -3.20 -14.91 -2.78
N LEU A 18 -3.82 -15.83 -2.04
CA LEU A 18 -3.30 -16.26 -0.73
C LEU A 18 -1.91 -16.90 -0.86
N ASN A 19 -1.70 -17.73 -1.89
CA ASN A 19 -0.39 -18.34 -2.13
C ASN A 19 0.68 -17.31 -2.55
N ALA A 20 0.30 -16.28 -3.31
CA ALA A 20 1.20 -15.18 -3.64
C ALA A 20 1.60 -14.39 -2.39
N LEU A 21 0.64 -14.07 -1.51
CA LEU A 21 0.91 -13.39 -0.24
C LEU A 21 1.83 -14.22 0.65
N TYR A 22 1.59 -15.53 0.75
CA TYR A 22 2.49 -16.43 1.45
C TYR A 22 3.93 -16.38 0.90
N GLY A 23 4.08 -16.37 -0.44
CA GLY A 23 5.38 -16.24 -1.09
C GLY A 23 6.09 -14.93 -0.76
N VAL A 24 5.36 -13.81 -0.76
CA VAL A 24 5.86 -12.48 -0.39
C VAL A 24 6.31 -12.46 1.08
N GLU A 25 5.49 -12.97 1.99
CA GLU A 25 5.83 -13.03 3.42
C GLU A 25 7.04 -13.92 3.68
N LYS A 26 7.16 -15.06 2.99
CA LYS A 26 8.34 -15.93 3.10
C LYS A 26 9.62 -15.21 2.64
N TYR A 27 9.52 -14.43 1.57
CA TYR A 27 10.63 -13.60 1.12
C TYR A 27 10.98 -12.53 2.17
N TYR A 28 10.00 -11.82 2.72
CA TYR A 28 10.24 -10.81 3.74
C TYR A 28 10.75 -11.37 5.06
N GLU A 29 10.27 -12.53 5.50
CA GLU A 29 10.76 -13.23 6.68
C GLU A 29 12.27 -13.53 6.58
N THR A 30 12.73 -13.99 5.42
CA THR A 30 14.15 -14.28 5.18
C THR A 30 15.00 -13.00 5.03
N HIS A 31 14.39 -11.88 4.64
CA HIS A 31 15.06 -10.60 4.36
C HIS A 31 14.68 -9.47 5.33
N HIS A 32 14.11 -9.80 6.50
CA HIS A 32 13.55 -8.82 7.46
C HIS A 32 14.58 -7.77 7.91
N LYS A 33 15.86 -8.16 8.00
CA LYS A 33 16.98 -7.28 8.37
C LYS A 33 17.35 -6.27 7.29
N SER A 34 16.90 -6.46 6.06
CA SER A 34 17.24 -5.63 4.89
C SER A 34 16.01 -5.00 4.24
N LEU A 35 14.84 -5.07 4.88
CA LEU A 35 13.66 -4.37 4.38
C LEU A 35 13.90 -2.85 4.39
N ASN A 36 13.40 -2.19 3.36
CA ASN A 36 13.22 -0.74 3.33
C ASN A 36 11.83 -0.37 3.86
N VAL A 37 11.57 0.95 3.94
CA VAL A 37 10.28 1.46 4.42
C VAL A 37 9.13 0.96 3.54
N ASP A 38 9.30 0.88 2.22
CA ASP A 38 8.28 0.39 1.29
C ASP A 38 7.91 -1.08 1.58
N GLY A 39 8.91 -1.95 1.74
CA GLY A 39 8.69 -3.36 2.06
C GLY A 39 8.02 -3.55 3.43
N PHE A 40 8.42 -2.75 4.42
CA PHE A 40 7.74 -2.73 5.72
C PHE A 40 6.31 -2.23 5.63
N PHE A 41 6.06 -1.16 4.85
CA PHE A 41 4.73 -0.62 4.66
C PHE A 41 3.81 -1.65 3.99
N GLY A 42 4.33 -2.42 3.03
CA GLY A 42 3.64 -3.57 2.44
C GLY A 42 3.18 -4.59 3.50
N LEU A 43 4.01 -4.92 4.49
CA LEU A 43 3.63 -5.80 5.60
C LEU A 43 2.47 -5.23 6.42
N ARG A 44 2.47 -3.92 6.70
CA ARG A 44 1.37 -3.26 7.44
C ARG A 44 0.07 -3.23 6.64
N ILE A 45 0.14 -3.16 5.30
CA ILE A 45 -1.04 -3.31 4.44
C ILE A 45 -1.57 -4.75 4.51
N ILE A 46 -0.72 -5.76 4.34
CA ILE A 46 -1.12 -7.17 4.38
C ILE A 46 -1.77 -7.49 5.73
N GLU A 47 -1.12 -7.12 6.82
CA GLU A 47 -1.62 -7.30 8.18
C GLU A 47 -3.02 -6.71 8.36
N GLY A 48 -3.17 -5.41 8.05
CA GLY A 48 -4.41 -4.68 8.30
C GLY A 48 -5.57 -5.09 7.39
N GLN A 49 -5.30 -5.36 6.11
CA GLN A 49 -6.33 -5.74 5.15
C GLN A 49 -6.84 -7.16 5.38
N LEU A 50 -5.95 -8.10 5.70
CA LEU A 50 -6.36 -9.48 5.97
C LEU A 50 -7.07 -9.62 7.33
N ASP A 51 -6.65 -8.88 8.35
CA ASP A 51 -7.37 -8.83 9.64
C ASP A 51 -8.80 -8.29 9.47
N MET A 52 -8.96 -7.22 8.69
CA MET A 52 -10.28 -6.67 8.38
C MET A 52 -11.11 -7.65 7.55
N LEU A 53 -10.52 -8.28 6.54
CA LEU A 53 -11.21 -9.27 5.70
C LEU A 53 -11.68 -10.47 6.53
N TYR A 54 -10.85 -10.95 7.46
CA TYR A 54 -11.22 -12.01 8.41
C TYR A 54 -12.44 -11.60 9.24
N LYS A 55 -12.43 -10.38 9.82
CA LYS A 55 -13.55 -9.86 10.63
C LYS A 55 -14.85 -9.76 9.82
N ASP A 56 -14.78 -9.29 8.59
CA ASP A 56 -15.94 -9.15 7.71
C ASP A 56 -16.49 -10.52 7.27
N LEU A 57 -15.61 -11.48 6.95
CA LEU A 57 -16.00 -12.78 6.40
C LEU A 57 -16.35 -13.85 7.46
N HIS A 58 -15.87 -13.73 8.69
CA HIS A 58 -16.10 -14.71 9.76
C HIS A 58 -17.59 -14.93 10.05
N SER A 59 -18.44 -13.94 9.78
CA SER A 59 -19.89 -14.03 9.98
C SER A 59 -20.68 -14.55 8.77
N VAL A 60 -20.02 -14.78 7.63
CA VAL A 60 -20.68 -15.00 6.31
C VAL A 60 -20.61 -16.47 5.85
N GLY A 61 -20.13 -17.38 6.70
CA GLY A 61 -20.13 -18.83 6.41
C GLY A 61 -19.12 -19.27 5.35
N ILE A 62 -17.98 -18.58 5.25
CA ILE A 62 -16.84 -18.99 4.43
C ILE A 62 -16.19 -20.25 5.03
N ASP A 63 -15.55 -21.07 4.18
CA ASP A 63 -14.79 -22.24 4.63
C ASP A 63 -13.76 -21.87 5.70
N GLN A 64 -13.79 -22.60 6.81
CA GLN A 64 -12.99 -22.31 7.99
C GLN A 64 -11.49 -22.33 7.71
N LYS A 65 -11.01 -23.19 6.80
CA LYS A 65 -9.58 -23.25 6.44
C LYS A 65 -9.16 -21.98 5.72
N VAL A 66 -10.01 -21.44 4.85
CA VAL A 66 -9.72 -20.18 4.15
C VAL A 66 -9.66 -19.02 5.13
N LEU A 67 -10.55 -18.97 6.11
CA LEU A 67 -10.53 -17.95 7.16
C LEU A 67 -9.26 -18.06 8.03
N GLU A 68 -8.85 -19.29 8.37
CA GLU A 68 -7.60 -19.54 9.10
C GLU A 68 -6.38 -19.12 8.31
N GLU A 69 -6.31 -19.40 7.00
CA GLU A 69 -5.21 -18.93 6.15
C GLU A 69 -5.12 -17.40 6.09
N ILE A 70 -6.25 -16.70 5.93
CA ILE A 70 -6.30 -15.24 5.96
C ILE A 70 -5.76 -14.70 7.29
N ARG A 71 -6.20 -15.29 8.41
CA ARG A 71 -5.77 -14.90 9.75
C ARG A 71 -4.28 -15.17 9.98
N ASN A 72 -3.78 -16.32 9.51
CA ASN A 72 -2.39 -16.73 9.67
C ASN A 72 -1.44 -15.82 8.88
N LEU A 73 -1.79 -15.48 7.64
CA LEU A 73 -1.06 -14.50 6.84
C LEU A 73 -1.04 -13.12 7.53
N SER A 74 -2.20 -12.63 8.00
CA SER A 74 -2.25 -11.37 8.77
C SER A 74 -1.29 -11.38 9.97
N ALA A 75 -1.33 -12.43 10.79
CA ALA A 75 -0.46 -12.56 11.96
C ALA A 75 1.02 -12.70 11.59
N LYS A 76 1.33 -13.40 10.50
CA LYS A 76 2.70 -13.56 10.00
C LYS A 76 3.26 -12.23 9.50
N ALA A 77 2.48 -11.45 8.75
CA ALA A 77 2.88 -10.11 8.32
C ALA A 77 3.19 -9.19 9.53
N CYS A 78 2.36 -9.25 10.58
CA CYS A 78 2.60 -8.53 11.84
C CYS A 78 3.96 -8.91 12.46
N SER A 79 4.20 -10.22 12.64
CA SER A 79 5.44 -10.74 13.23
C SER A 79 6.68 -10.33 12.44
N ILE A 80 6.66 -10.45 11.10
CA ILE A 80 7.77 -10.02 10.25
C ILE A 80 8.01 -8.51 10.39
N ALA A 81 6.94 -7.71 10.42
CA ALA A 81 7.06 -6.26 10.59
C ALA A 81 7.72 -5.93 11.93
N GLU A 82 7.27 -6.52 13.04
CA GLU A 82 7.85 -6.32 14.37
C GLU A 82 9.34 -6.69 14.43
N LEU A 83 9.72 -7.83 13.84
CA LEU A 83 11.12 -8.25 13.73
C LEU A 83 11.98 -7.29 12.91
N SER A 84 11.38 -6.54 11.98
CA SER A 84 12.08 -5.62 11.08
C SER A 84 12.28 -4.23 11.68
N VAL A 85 11.47 -3.82 12.67
CA VAL A 85 11.54 -2.49 13.31
C VAL A 85 12.95 -2.09 13.76
N PRO A 86 13.69 -2.89 14.56
CA PRO A 86 15.00 -2.45 15.04
C PRO A 86 15.99 -2.20 13.89
N TYR A 87 15.97 -3.04 12.86
CA TYR A 87 16.86 -2.89 11.70
C TYR A 87 16.53 -1.66 10.86
N LEU A 88 15.24 -1.31 10.73
CA LEU A 88 14.81 -0.10 10.04
C LEU A 88 15.20 1.16 10.81
N GLN A 89 15.02 1.16 12.13
CA GLN A 89 15.41 2.27 12.99
C GLN A 89 16.92 2.51 12.94
N GLU A 90 17.72 1.44 12.89
CA GLU A 90 19.18 1.52 12.79
C GLU A 90 19.64 2.00 11.41
N LYS A 91 19.15 1.38 10.33
CA LYS A 91 19.65 1.63 8.98
C LYS A 91 19.08 2.88 8.32
N GLN A 92 17.82 3.20 8.62
CA GLN A 92 17.05 4.26 7.94
C GLN A 92 16.29 5.15 8.95
N PRO A 93 16.96 5.71 9.98
CA PRO A 93 16.29 6.41 11.08
C PRO A 93 15.44 7.59 10.59
N LYS A 94 15.98 8.43 9.70
CA LYS A 94 15.26 9.60 9.16
C LYS A 94 13.97 9.19 8.43
N TYR A 95 14.07 8.15 7.61
CA TYR A 95 12.95 7.61 6.83
C TYR A 95 11.90 6.96 7.74
N PHE A 96 12.34 6.15 8.72
CA PHE A 96 11.46 5.55 9.72
C PHE A 96 10.67 6.61 10.50
N PHE A 97 11.32 7.68 10.96
CA PHE A 97 10.63 8.76 11.69
C PHE A 97 9.69 9.58 10.81
N LYS A 98 10.06 9.82 9.54
CA LYS A 98 9.22 10.55 8.57
C LYS A 98 7.87 9.85 8.36
N PHE A 99 7.88 8.52 8.32
CA PHE A 99 6.69 7.69 8.07
C PHE A 99 6.15 6.97 9.30
N GLN A 100 6.60 7.32 10.50
CA GLN A 100 6.24 6.61 11.74
C GLN A 100 4.72 6.44 11.93
N SER A 101 3.92 7.44 11.54
CA SER A 101 2.45 7.40 11.59
C SER A 101 1.85 6.25 10.77
N LEU A 102 2.48 5.90 9.65
CA LEU A 102 2.07 4.79 8.78
C LEU A 102 2.61 3.45 9.26
N LEU A 103 3.85 3.44 9.74
CA LEU A 103 4.55 2.21 10.09
C LEU A 103 4.14 1.68 11.47
N SER A 104 3.59 2.53 12.33
CA SER A 104 3.25 2.20 13.72
C SER A 104 2.02 1.32 13.90
N ARG A 105 1.18 1.16 12.86
CA ARG A 105 -0.08 0.43 12.97
C ARG A 105 -0.45 -0.32 11.69
N PRO A 106 -1.27 -1.39 11.79
CA PRO A 106 -1.80 -2.05 10.60
C PRO A 106 -2.67 -1.08 9.79
N TYR A 107 -2.56 -1.15 8.46
CA TYR A 107 -3.30 -0.25 7.58
C TYR A 107 -4.67 -0.84 7.24
N THR A 108 -5.70 -0.34 7.92
CA THR A 108 -7.10 -0.80 7.78
C THR A 108 -7.93 0.27 7.08
N PHE A 109 -8.66 -0.12 6.04
CA PHE A 109 -9.60 0.75 5.34
C PHE A 109 -10.69 -0.09 4.69
N LYS A 110 -11.94 0.37 4.76
CA LYS A 110 -13.04 -0.33 4.09
C LYS A 110 -13.04 0.01 2.62
N TRP A 111 -12.81 -0.99 1.77
CA TRP A 111 -12.96 -0.86 0.33
C TRP A 111 -14.36 -0.36 -0.01
N ARG A 112 -14.42 0.81 -0.64
CA ARG A 112 -15.60 1.28 -1.36
C ARG A 112 -15.22 1.32 -2.83
N GLN A 113 -16.08 0.82 -3.71
CA GLN A 113 -15.92 1.10 -5.12
C GLN A 113 -16.17 2.59 -5.33
N LEU A 114 -15.08 3.36 -5.40
CA LEU A 114 -15.11 4.75 -5.78
C LEU A 114 -15.09 4.79 -7.31
N GLN A 115 -16.11 5.40 -7.90
CA GLN A 115 -16.05 5.69 -9.33
C GLN A 115 -15.14 6.90 -9.52
N THR A 116 -14.01 6.68 -10.20
CA THR A 116 -13.14 7.76 -10.61
C THR A 116 -13.85 8.59 -11.68
N ASP A 117 -13.91 9.91 -11.48
CA ASP A 117 -14.42 10.83 -12.51
C ASP A 117 -13.59 10.64 -13.79
N ARG A 118 -14.28 10.48 -14.94
CA ARG A 118 -13.67 10.18 -16.23
C ARG A 118 -12.60 11.20 -16.63
N ARG A 119 -12.67 12.44 -16.12
CA ARG A 119 -11.66 13.48 -16.38
C ARG A 119 -10.28 13.16 -15.81
N TYR A 120 -10.20 12.25 -14.84
CA TYR A 120 -8.94 11.80 -14.24
C TYR A 120 -8.46 10.45 -14.80
N ILE A 121 -9.15 9.89 -15.80
CA ILE A 121 -8.72 8.67 -16.48
C ILE A 121 -7.86 9.08 -17.67
N TRP A 122 -6.60 8.68 -17.65
CA TRP A 122 -5.67 8.93 -18.76
C TRP A 122 -5.88 7.91 -19.88
N ASN A 123 -5.82 8.38 -21.11
CA ASN A 123 -5.82 7.53 -22.30
C ASN A 123 -4.43 6.91 -22.53
N ASN A 124 -4.35 5.83 -23.32
CA ASN A 124 -3.09 5.14 -23.61
C ASN A 124 -2.01 6.07 -24.18
N ASP A 125 -2.40 7.04 -25.01
CA ASP A 125 -1.48 8.01 -25.60
C ASP A 125 -0.94 9.03 -24.57
N GLU A 126 -1.63 9.17 -23.43
CA GLU A 126 -1.21 10.03 -22.30
C GLU A 126 -0.34 9.27 -21.28
N LEU A 127 -0.39 7.94 -21.31
CA LEU A 127 0.44 7.06 -20.46
C LEU A 127 1.84 6.85 -21.04
N LEU A 128 1.97 6.88 -22.36
CA LEU A 128 3.25 6.67 -23.04
C LEU A 128 4.04 7.99 -23.13
N PRO A 129 5.29 8.04 -22.64
CA PRO A 129 6.09 9.25 -22.74
C PRO A 129 6.40 9.58 -24.20
N THR A 130 6.08 10.80 -24.63
CA THR A 130 6.58 11.38 -25.89
C THR A 130 8.07 11.69 -25.82
N ASN A 131 8.60 11.92 -24.61
CA ASN A 131 10.03 11.97 -24.30
C ASN A 131 10.24 11.43 -22.88
N PRO A 132 11.01 10.34 -22.67
CA PRO A 132 11.25 9.82 -21.33
C PRO A 132 12.07 10.84 -20.55
N VAL A 133 11.46 11.45 -19.53
CA VAL A 133 12.14 12.37 -18.61
C VAL A 133 13.15 11.56 -17.79
N ASN A 134 14.42 11.68 -18.17
CA ASN A 134 15.54 10.97 -17.56
C ASN A 134 16.27 11.86 -16.53
N THR A 135 15.51 12.48 -15.62
CA THR A 135 16.07 13.27 -14.53
C THR A 135 16.49 12.37 -13.37
N LEU A 136 17.59 12.76 -12.72
CA LEU A 136 18.30 12.02 -11.66
C LEU A 136 17.37 11.57 -10.52
N TYR A 137 17.32 10.25 -10.31
CA TYR A 137 16.45 9.51 -9.37
C TYR A 137 16.43 10.05 -7.93
N VAL A 138 17.56 10.51 -7.41
CA VAL A 138 17.70 10.86 -5.98
C VAL A 138 16.86 12.09 -5.59
N SER A 139 16.69 13.08 -6.48
CA SER A 139 15.88 14.26 -6.17
C SER A 139 14.37 14.00 -6.25
N GLU A 140 13.97 12.93 -6.95
CA GLU A 140 12.57 12.58 -7.20
C GLU A 140 12.00 11.72 -6.08
N GLU A 141 12.81 10.82 -5.49
CA GLU A 141 12.43 10.01 -4.33
C GLU A 141 12.13 10.90 -3.11
N ASP A 142 13.07 11.77 -2.74
CA ASP A 142 12.91 12.72 -1.63
C ASP A 142 11.66 13.62 -1.78
N GLN A 143 11.35 14.02 -3.02
CA GLN A 143 10.14 14.78 -3.35
C GLN A 143 8.88 13.93 -3.20
N SER A 144 8.85 12.74 -3.78
CA SER A 144 7.68 11.85 -3.70
C SER A 144 7.37 11.49 -2.23
N ASP A 145 8.41 11.25 -1.44
CA ASP A 145 8.28 10.99 -0.03
C ASP A 145 7.83 12.19 0.77
N ARG A 146 8.25 13.40 0.38
CA ARG A 146 7.71 14.63 0.96
C ARG A 146 6.22 14.71 0.71
N CYS A 147 5.76 14.35 -0.49
CA CYS A 147 4.35 14.33 -0.82
C CYS A 147 3.58 13.27 -0.01
N PHE A 148 4.11 12.05 0.13
CA PHE A 148 3.53 11.07 1.05
C PHE A 148 3.47 11.59 2.49
N ALA A 149 4.50 12.28 2.98
CA ALA A 149 4.47 12.92 4.28
C ALA A 149 3.43 14.06 4.37
N GLU A 150 3.26 14.89 3.33
CA GLU A 150 2.19 15.91 3.30
C GLU A 150 0.79 15.28 3.36
N LEU A 151 0.61 14.14 2.70
CA LEU A 151 -0.63 13.37 2.69
C LEU A 151 -0.91 12.69 4.04
N LEU A 152 0.13 12.17 4.70
CA LEU A 152 0.00 11.19 5.79
C LEU A 152 0.44 11.71 7.16
N SER A 153 1.24 12.76 7.20
CA SER A 153 1.87 13.31 8.40
C SER A 153 1.36 14.72 8.69
N LYS A 154 0.13 14.81 9.21
CA LYS A 154 -0.30 15.99 9.98
C LYS A 154 -0.60 15.57 11.41
N LYS A 155 0.44 15.64 12.23
CA LYS A 155 0.37 15.47 13.68
C LYS A 155 -0.54 16.57 14.24
N LEU A 156 -1.69 16.21 14.78
CA LEU A 156 -2.43 17.12 15.66
C LEU A 156 -1.78 17.13 17.05
N PRO A 157 -1.94 18.21 17.84
CA PRO A 157 -1.42 18.31 19.21
C PRO A 157 -1.90 17.20 20.16
N ASP A 158 -3.00 16.52 19.83
CA ASP A 158 -3.64 15.45 20.60
C ASP A 158 -3.15 14.03 20.20
N GLY A 159 -2.24 13.91 19.23
CA GLY A 159 -1.75 12.62 18.75
C GLY A 159 -2.69 11.90 17.78
N HIS A 160 -3.83 12.49 17.42
CA HIS A 160 -4.72 11.94 16.39
C HIS A 160 -4.30 12.39 14.99
N LEU A 161 -4.37 11.46 14.03
CA LEU A 161 -4.17 11.76 12.61
C LEU A 161 -5.51 12.27 12.06
N ARG A 162 -5.59 13.57 11.78
CA ARG A 162 -6.70 14.14 11.02
C ARG A 162 -6.21 14.50 9.63
N ALA A 163 -6.81 13.88 8.62
CA ALA A 163 -6.61 14.24 7.23
C ALA A 163 -6.97 15.73 7.05
N VAL A 164 -5.97 16.59 6.92
CA VAL A 164 -6.20 17.92 6.39
C VAL A 164 -5.85 17.81 4.91
N CYS A 165 -6.89 17.75 4.06
CA CYS A 165 -6.83 17.70 2.60
C CYS A 165 -6.19 18.97 2.01
N ASN A 166 -4.95 19.22 2.37
CA ASN A 166 -4.16 20.35 1.90
C ASN A 166 -2.78 19.81 1.54
N ILE A 167 -2.73 19.23 0.33
CA ILE A 167 -1.55 18.77 -0.38
C ILE A 167 -1.01 19.97 -1.15
N SER A 168 0.31 20.22 -1.11
CA SER A 168 0.87 21.37 -1.83
C SER A 168 0.68 21.23 -3.34
N ASP A 169 0.61 22.38 -4.03
CA ASP A 169 0.53 22.42 -5.51
C ASP A 169 1.71 21.68 -6.16
N LEU A 170 2.89 21.73 -5.53
CA LEU A 170 4.05 20.96 -6.02
C LEU A 170 3.78 19.46 -5.98
N CYS A 171 3.16 18.96 -4.92
CA CYS A 171 2.83 17.54 -4.78
C CYS A 171 1.70 17.12 -5.71
N MET A 172 0.70 17.98 -5.92
CA MET A 172 -0.32 17.74 -6.94
C MET A 172 0.30 17.67 -8.35
N GLU A 173 1.19 18.60 -8.69
CA GLU A 173 1.86 18.64 -9.99
C GLU A 173 2.70 17.38 -10.23
N LYS A 174 3.49 16.97 -9.23
CA LYS A 174 4.40 15.82 -9.35
C LYS A 174 3.69 14.47 -9.27
N MET A 175 2.77 14.30 -8.30
CA MET A 175 2.19 13.00 -8.01
C MET A 175 0.89 12.73 -8.78
N VAL A 176 0.22 13.76 -9.27
CA VAL A 176 -1.08 13.64 -9.95
C VAL A 176 -1.06 14.17 -11.38
N HIS A 177 -0.35 15.27 -11.69
CA HIS A 177 -0.40 15.87 -13.04
C HIS A 177 0.72 15.42 -13.98
N THR A 178 1.86 14.97 -13.44
CA THR A 178 2.98 14.52 -14.26
C THR A 178 2.63 13.22 -15.00
N ARG A 179 2.79 13.20 -16.32
CA ARG A 179 2.44 12.07 -17.20
C ARG A 179 3.68 11.38 -17.75
N GLY A 180 3.51 10.21 -18.36
CA GLY A 180 4.59 9.48 -19.03
C GLY A 180 5.65 8.89 -18.08
N LEU A 181 5.32 8.72 -16.80
CA LEU A 181 6.20 8.06 -15.84
C LEU A 181 6.16 6.54 -16.04
N SER A 182 7.27 5.89 -15.75
CA SER A 182 7.42 4.43 -15.82
C SER A 182 8.21 3.89 -14.64
N GLY A 183 8.13 2.57 -14.43
CA GLY A 183 8.83 1.88 -13.35
C GLY A 183 8.44 2.40 -11.97
N TYR A 184 9.44 2.59 -11.11
CA TYR A 184 9.27 3.00 -9.70
C TYR A 184 8.47 4.30 -9.53
N ARG A 185 8.64 5.26 -10.45
CA ARG A 185 7.96 6.56 -10.40
C ARG A 185 6.45 6.45 -10.64
N LEU A 186 6.06 5.59 -11.58
CA LEU A 186 4.64 5.29 -11.80
C LEU A 186 4.05 4.57 -10.59
N THR A 187 4.79 3.65 -9.96
CA THR A 187 4.37 3.00 -8.72
C THR A 187 4.10 4.02 -7.62
N HIS A 188 4.96 5.04 -7.47
CA HIS A 188 4.76 6.11 -6.49
C HIS A 188 3.50 6.94 -6.77
N GLN A 189 3.21 7.28 -8.03
CA GLN A 189 1.95 7.97 -8.37
C GLN A 189 0.72 7.12 -8.08
N VAL A 190 0.74 5.84 -8.48
CA VAL A 190 -0.38 4.91 -8.23
C VAL A 190 -0.60 4.74 -6.73
N LEU A 191 0.46 4.59 -5.95
CA LEU A 191 0.38 4.44 -4.51
C LEU A 191 -0.12 5.73 -3.84
N PHE A 192 0.38 6.88 -4.25
CA PHE A 192 -0.07 8.18 -3.75
C PHE A 192 -1.56 8.41 -4.02
N ALA A 193 -2.01 8.17 -5.25
CA ALA A 193 -3.41 8.27 -5.61
C ALA A 193 -4.27 7.28 -4.80
N SER A 194 -3.83 6.03 -4.68
CA SER A 194 -4.54 5.00 -3.92
C SER A 194 -4.69 5.39 -2.44
N ILE A 195 -3.62 5.84 -1.79
CA ILE A 195 -3.67 6.27 -0.39
C ILE A 195 -4.52 7.54 -0.25
N SER A 196 -4.43 8.49 -1.18
CA SER A 196 -5.21 9.74 -1.12
C SER A 196 -6.72 9.54 -1.20
N LEU A 197 -7.18 8.44 -1.81
CA LEU A 197 -8.59 8.07 -1.88
C LEU A 197 -9.09 7.36 -0.60
N LEU A 198 -8.17 6.97 0.29
CA LEU A 198 -8.46 6.20 1.50
C LEU A 198 -8.38 7.04 2.78
N VAL A 199 -7.82 8.25 2.70
CA VAL A 199 -7.59 9.20 3.80
C VAL A 199 -8.56 10.37 3.67
#